data_AF-A0A3L6PNT4-F1
#
_entry.id   AF-A0A3L6PNT4-F1
#
_cell.length_a   1.000
_cell.length_b   1.000
_cell.length_c   1.000
_cell.angle_alpha   90.00
_cell.angle_beta   90.00
_cell.angle_gamma   90.00
#
_symmetry.space_group_name_H-M   'P 1'
#
loop_
_entity.id
_entity.type
_entity.pdbx_description
1 polymer ?
#
loop_
_entity_poly.entity_id
_entity_poly.type
_entity_poly.pdbx_seq_one_letter_code
_entity_poly.pdbx_strand_id
1 'polypeptide(L)'
;MAAAASVYRRVLKAVQKHVGGGASKQHFRDFVAAEFRAPAVTEADARARLRLAGDYAYLLTSVHHHKDLLFSYNIAVDRSDEMKKILNKSAASVGLQLPDVYQP
;
A
#
# COMPACT_ATOMS: atom_id res chain seq x y z
N MET A 1 6.03 25.34 14.55
CA MET A 1 5.35 24.28 15.33
C MET A 1 4.13 23.67 14.60
N ALA A 2 3.17 24.45 14.08
CA ALA A 2 1.97 23.90 13.40
C ALA A 2 2.26 22.98 12.18
N ALA A 3 3.33 23.27 11.43
CA ALA A 3 3.77 22.46 10.30
C ALA A 3 4.29 21.07 10.71
N ALA A 4 4.92 20.93 11.89
CA ALA A 4 5.41 19.64 12.36
C ALA A 4 4.27 18.68 12.69
N ALA A 5 3.22 19.20 13.33
CA ALA A 5 2.03 18.42 13.69
C ALA A 5 1.20 17.99 12.47
N SER A 6 1.20 18.77 11.38
CA SER A 6 0.53 18.35 10.13
C SER A 6 1.31 17.27 9.41
N VAL A 7 2.65 17.40 9.32
CA VAL A 7 3.53 16.37 8.73
C VAL A 7 3.43 15.06 9.51
N TYR A 8 3.50 15.12 10.85
CA TYR A 8 3.34 13.94 11.71
C TYR A 8 2.03 13.19 11.44
N ARG A 9 0.91 13.91 11.44
CA ARG A 9 -0.41 13.33 11.13
C ARG A 9 -0.47 12.72 9.75
N ARG A 10 0.13 13.37 8.75
CA ARG A 10 0.19 12.86 7.37
C ARG A 10 0.98 11.57 7.27
N VAL A 11 2.15 11.49 7.91
CA VAL A 11 2.99 10.29 7.94
C VAL A 11 2.27 9.14 8.64
N LEU A 12 1.72 9.38 9.83
CA LEU A 12 0.99 8.35 10.57
C LEU A 12 -0.19 7.81 9.78
N LYS A 13 -0.98 8.68 9.14
CA LYS A 13 -2.10 8.26 8.30
C LYS A 13 -1.65 7.42 7.11
N ALA A 14 -0.56 7.81 6.45
CA ALA A 14 -0.01 7.07 5.32
C ALA A 14 0.50 5.68 5.77
N VAL A 15 1.27 5.60 6.85
CA VAL A 15 1.79 4.33 7.41
C VAL A 15 0.64 3.43 7.84
N GLN A 16 -0.34 3.94 8.57
CA GLN A 16 -1.49 3.16 9.02
C GLN A 16 -2.29 2.60 7.84
N LYS A 17 -2.49 3.40 6.78
CA LYS A 17 -3.25 3.00 5.59
C LYS A 17 -2.51 1.98 4.73
N HIS A 18 -1.21 2.19 4.51
CA HIS A 18 -0.46 1.52 3.45
C HIS A 18 0.47 0.42 3.96
N VAL A 19 1.09 0.60 5.14
CA VAL A 19 1.93 -0.42 5.78
C VAL A 19 1.05 -1.36 6.60
N GLY A 20 0.07 -0.81 7.33
CA GLY A 20 -1.01 -1.55 8.00
C GLY A 20 -1.18 -1.18 9.47
N GLY A 21 -2.40 -1.34 9.98
CA GLY A 21 -2.80 -0.93 11.34
C GLY A 21 -2.90 -2.05 12.38
N GLY A 22 -2.59 -3.30 12.01
CA GLY A 22 -2.67 -4.46 12.91
C GLY A 22 -1.59 -4.49 13.99
N ALA A 23 -1.80 -5.27 15.05
CA ALA A 23 -0.88 -5.38 16.19
C ALA A 23 0.55 -5.77 15.79
N SER A 24 0.70 -6.67 14.80
CA SER A 24 2.02 -7.08 14.28
C SER A 24 2.80 -5.96 13.61
N LYS A 25 2.14 -4.86 13.22
CA LYS A 25 2.72 -3.71 12.52
C LYS A 25 2.75 -2.44 13.38
N GLN A 26 2.43 -2.56 14.67
CA GLN A 26 2.42 -1.44 15.62
C GLN A 26 3.77 -0.71 15.69
N HIS A 27 4.88 -1.47 15.62
CA HIS A 27 6.24 -0.96 15.71
C HIS A 27 6.56 0.14 14.68
N PHE A 28 5.93 0.15 13.50
CA PHE A 28 6.11 1.23 12.52
C PHE A 28 5.52 2.56 13.00
N ARG A 29 4.35 2.53 13.65
CA ARG A 29 3.72 3.74 14.20
C ARG A 29 4.49 4.24 15.42
N ASP A 30 4.96 3.31 16.24
CA ASP A 30 5.78 3.63 17.42
C ASP A 30 7.12 4.25 17.01
N PHE A 31 7.75 3.71 15.95
CA PHE A 31 8.95 4.28 15.36
C PHE A 31 8.72 5.72 14.87
N VAL A 32 7.64 5.98 14.12
CA VAL A 32 7.30 7.34 13.69
C VAL A 32 7.08 8.26 14.90
N ALA A 33 6.39 7.79 15.94
CA ALA A 33 6.18 8.58 17.15
C ALA A 33 7.50 8.86 17.91
N ALA A 34 8.42 7.90 17.94
CA ALA A 34 9.73 8.06 18.55
C ALA A 34 10.60 9.06 17.79
N GLU A 35 10.67 8.96 16.46
CA GLU A 35 11.43 9.88 15.60
C GLU A 35 10.98 11.33 15.73
N PHE A 36 9.67 11.58 15.85
CA PHE A 36 9.14 12.93 16.03
C PHE A 36 9.30 13.49 17.46
N ARG A 37 9.55 12.62 18.45
CA ARG A 37 9.86 13.04 19.83
C ARG A 37 11.36 13.23 20.06
N ALA A 38 12.20 12.60 19.23
CA ALA A 38 13.65 12.69 19.35
C ALA A 38 14.11 14.14 19.23
N PRO A 39 15.01 14.62 20.12
CA PRO A 39 15.52 15.97 20.04
C PRO A 39 16.32 16.15 18.74
N ALA A 40 16.15 17.31 18.11
CA ALA A 40 17.00 17.74 17.00
C ALA A 40 18.24 18.45 17.57
N VAL A 41 19.40 18.18 16.98
CA VAL A 41 20.67 18.80 17.40
C VAL A 41 20.68 20.28 17.00
N THR A 42 20.18 20.59 15.81
CA THR A 42 20.02 21.96 15.32
C THR A 42 18.63 22.20 14.73
N GLU A 43 18.26 23.47 14.58
CA GLU A 43 17.00 23.83 13.89
C GLU A 43 17.02 23.44 12.40
N ALA A 44 18.20 23.46 11.78
CA ALA A 44 18.38 22.99 10.40
C ALA A 44 18.10 21.48 10.30
N ASP A 45 18.59 20.70 11.24
CA ASP A 45 18.31 19.26 11.31
C ASP A 45 16.82 18.99 11.53
N ALA A 46 16.16 19.76 12.41
CA ALA A 46 14.72 19.65 12.63
C ALA A 46 13.94 19.88 11.33
N ARG A 47 14.30 20.92 10.57
CA ARG A 47 13.67 21.22 9.27
C ARG A 47 13.95 20.13 8.23
N ALA A 48 15.18 19.63 8.17
CA ALA A 48 15.56 18.55 7.24
C ALA A 48 14.79 17.25 7.54
N ARG A 49 14.69 16.86 8.81
CA ARG A 49 13.91 15.69 9.25
C ARG A 49 12.42 15.82 8.94
N LEU A 50 11.84 17.00 9.16
CA LEU A 50 10.44 17.27 8.81
C LEU A 50 10.19 17.17 7.31
N ARG A 51 11.11 17.70 6.48
CA ARG A 51 11.03 17.58 5.03
C ARG A 51 11.10 16.11 4.59
N LEU A 52 12.09 15.37 5.10
CA LEU A 52 12.28 13.95 4.81
C LEU A 52 11.02 13.14 5.15
N ALA A 53 10.41 13.39 6.31
CA ALA A 53 9.18 12.72 6.71
C ALA A 53 8.00 13.05 5.77
N GLY A 54 7.88 14.32 5.36
CA GLY A 54 6.90 14.75 4.38
C GLY A 54 7.07 14.08 3.01
N ASP A 55 8.30 14.03 2.52
CA ASP A 55 8.67 13.40 1.26
C ASP A 55 8.39 11.88 1.29
N TYR A 56 8.70 11.22 2.41
CA TYR A 56 8.37 9.81 2.61
C TYR A 56 6.86 9.55 2.55
N ALA A 57 6.04 10.38 3.24
CA ALA A 57 4.58 10.22 3.20
C ALA A 57 4.02 10.45 1.78
N TYR A 58 4.61 11.37 1.03
CA TYR A 58 4.27 11.58 -0.39
C TYR A 58 4.61 10.34 -1.22
N LEU A 59 5.86 9.84 -1.15
CA LEU A 59 6.32 8.67 -1.87
C LEU A 59 5.42 7.45 -1.59
N LEU A 60 5.17 7.14 -0.32
CA LEU A 60 4.36 5.99 0.09
C LEU A 60 2.94 6.08 -0.49
N THR A 61 2.33 7.27 -0.43
CA THR A 61 0.98 7.49 -0.98
C THR A 61 0.97 7.32 -2.50
N SER A 62 1.95 7.89 -3.20
CA SER A 62 2.04 7.83 -4.67
C SER A 62 2.28 6.41 -5.17
N VAL A 63 3.17 5.64 -4.53
CA VAL A 63 3.42 4.24 -4.89
C VAL A 63 2.15 3.41 -4.78
N HIS A 64 1.41 3.56 -3.67
CA HIS A 64 0.15 2.84 -3.50
C HIS A 64 -0.92 3.30 -4.47
N HIS A 65 -1.02 4.60 -4.76
CA HIS A 65 -1.94 5.11 -5.76
C HIS A 65 -1.67 4.50 -7.14
N HIS A 66 -0.41 4.44 -7.57
CA HIS A 66 -0.03 3.80 -8.84
C HIS A 66 -0.29 2.30 -8.83
N LYS A 67 -0.04 1.62 -7.70
CA LYS A 67 -0.38 0.19 -7.55
C LYS A 67 -1.88 -0.05 -7.75
N ASP A 68 -2.72 0.75 -7.10
CA ASP A 68 -4.17 0.65 -7.20
C ASP A 68 -4.65 0.96 -8.64
N LEU A 69 -4.00 1.93 -9.30
CA LEU A 69 -4.26 2.24 -10.70
C LEU A 69 -3.93 1.06 -11.62
N LEU A 70 -2.76 0.43 -11.47
CA LEU A 70 -2.38 -0.75 -12.26
C LEU A 70 -3.39 -1.89 -12.08
N PHE A 71 -3.81 -2.15 -10.84
CA PHE A 71 -4.85 -3.14 -10.55
C PHE A 71 -6.20 -2.79 -11.18
N SER A 72 -6.57 -1.50 -11.24
CA SER A 72 -7.81 -1.07 -11.91
C SER A 72 -7.83 -1.36 -13.42
N TYR A 73 -6.65 -1.37 -14.07
CA TYR A 73 -6.49 -1.79 -15.46
C TYR A 73 -6.27 -3.30 -15.61
N ASN A 74 -6.41 -4.06 -14.51
CA ASN A 74 -6.11 -5.49 -14.43
C ASN A 74 -4.66 -5.84 -14.83
N ILE A 75 -3.73 -4.90 -14.66
CA ILE A 75 -2.31 -5.13 -14.83
C ILE A 75 -1.77 -5.71 -13.52
N ALA A 76 -1.06 -6.83 -13.60
CA ALA A 76 -0.53 -7.56 -12.44
C ALA A 76 -1.60 -8.16 -11.49
N VAL A 77 -2.83 -8.36 -11.98
CA VAL A 77 -3.85 -9.19 -11.30
C VAL A 77 -3.82 -10.58 -11.92
N ASP A 78 -3.58 -11.62 -11.11
CA ASP A 78 -3.69 -13.01 -11.57
C ASP A 78 -5.17 -13.36 -11.78
N ARG A 79 -5.57 -13.42 -13.06
CA ARG A 79 -6.93 -13.77 -13.49
C ARG A 79 -7.02 -15.20 -14.02
N SER A 80 -6.02 -16.04 -13.77
CA SER A 80 -6.00 -17.42 -14.27
C SER A 80 -7.25 -18.19 -13.82
N ASP A 81 -7.67 -18.01 -12.57
CA ASP A 81 -8.85 -18.67 -12.01
C ASP A 81 -10.17 -18.10 -12.53
N GLU A 82 -10.27 -16.78 -12.70
CA GLU A 82 -11.44 -16.14 -13.33
C GLU A 82 -11.61 -16.59 -14.78
N MET A 83 -10.49 -16.66 -15.52
CA MET A 83 -10.47 -17.13 -16.90
C MET A 83 -10.89 -18.60 -16.99
N LYS A 84 -10.37 -19.47 -16.11
CA LYS A 84 -10.81 -20.87 -15.99
C LYS A 84 -12.31 -20.98 -15.72
N LYS A 85 -12.85 -20.13 -14.84
CA LYS A 85 -14.29 -20.10 -14.53
C LYS A 85 -15.14 -19.68 -15.73
N ILE A 86 -14.69 -18.70 -16.51
CA ILE A 86 -15.38 -18.27 -17.73
C ILE A 86 -15.34 -19.40 -18.78
N LEU A 87 -14.18 -20.01 -19.00
CA LEU A 87 -14.02 -21.12 -19.95
C LEU A 87 -14.93 -22.31 -19.59
N ASN A 88 -15.02 -22.68 -18.30
CA ASN A 88 -15.93 -23.74 -17.84
C ASN A 88 -17.40 -23.42 -18.15
N LYS A 89 -17.83 -22.16 -17.93
CA LYS A 89 -19.19 -21.73 -18.25
C LYS A 89 -19.48 -21.77 -19.75
N SER A 90 -18.54 -21.27 -20.56
CA SER A 90 -18.68 -21.27 -22.01
C SER A 90 -18.72 -22.69 -22.57
N ALA A 91 -17.83 -23.58 -22.11
CA ALA A 91 -17.85 -24.99 -22.50
C ALA A 91 -19.19 -25.64 -22.15
N ALA A 92 -19.67 -25.47 -20.92
CA ALA A 92 -20.96 -26.00 -20.49
C ALA A 92 -22.14 -25.48 -21.32
N SER A 93 -22.12 -24.21 -21.75
CA SER A 93 -23.18 -23.64 -22.59
C SER A 93 -23.29 -24.26 -23.99
N VAL A 94 -22.21 -24.85 -24.50
CA VAL A 94 -22.18 -25.56 -25.78
C VAL A 94 -22.18 -27.08 -25.62
N GLY A 95 -22.43 -27.59 -24.41
CA GLY A 95 -22.45 -29.02 -24.10
C GLY A 95 -21.07 -29.68 -24.10
N LEU A 96 -19.99 -28.90 -24.03
CA LEU A 96 -18.62 -29.39 -23.95
C LEU A 96 -18.09 -29.30 -22.51
N GLN A 97 -17.12 -30.14 -22.19
CA GLN A 97 -16.40 -30.10 -20.92
C GLN A 97 -14.95 -29.69 -21.15
N LEU A 98 -14.36 -28.99 -20.17
CA LEU A 98 -12.93 -28.66 -20.23
C LEU A 98 -12.09 -29.94 -20.03
N PRO A 99 -10.99 -30.11 -20.80
CA PRO A 99 -10.08 -31.25 -20.65
C PRO A 99 -9.45 -31.34 -19.25
N ASP A 100 -9.08 -32.54 -18.82
CA ASP A 100 -8.51 -32.82 -17.49
C ASP A 100 -7.24 -32.01 -17.18
N VAL A 101 -6.51 -31.57 -18.21
CA VAL A 101 -5.32 -30.70 -18.09
C VAL A 101 -5.62 -29.34 -17.42
N TYR A 102 -6.89 -28.96 -17.28
CA TYR A 102 -7.33 -27.73 -16.62
C TYR A 102 -7.97 -27.95 -15.24
N GLN A 103 -8.09 -29.21 -14.77
CA GLN A 103 -8.50 -29.51 -13.40
C GLN A 103 -7.34 -29.21 -12.42
N PRO A 104 -7.63 -28.68 -11.22
CA PRO A 104 -6.62 -28.26 -10.24
C PRO A 104 -5.83 -29.42 -9.62
#